data_AF-A0A932CKM7-F1
#
_entry.id   AF-A0A932CKM7-F1
#
_cell.length_a   1.000
_cell.length_b   1.000
_cell.length_c   1.000
_cell.angle_alpha   90.00
_cell.angle_beta   90.00
_cell.angle_gamma   90.00
#
_symmetry.space_group_name_H-M   'P 1'
#
loop_
_entity.id
_entity.type
_entity.pdbx_description
1 polymer ?
#
loop_
_entity_poly.entity_id
_entity_poly.type
_entity_poly.pdbx_seq_one_letter_code
_entity_poly.pdbx_strand_id
1 'polypeptide(L)'
;MVVRFLFYVAEEVRQILASMGARSLEEIIGRPDLLEQVPVPDHPKAATVDLSRVLRRVDPEGHRPRYCVQPGGRQAVDPPLDDELMPLVRPALEGKGPVVPERGIRNVHRAVGARIAGEIAYRYGDVGLPEGSIELRFRGSAGQSFGAFCIEGMRLVLVGEANDYVCKGMHGGEVVVRPPENAAFLPHESVIMGNTVLYGATGGRLFAAGKAGERFAVRNSGAWTVVEGAGDHCCEYMTGGVVVVLGPTGRNFGAGMSGGMAYALDQDGQLQRRVNPEMVGVGPVDDPDDVENLRSLVQRHHQLTESPMAGEVLARWDEYLPRFKKVAPLPHVAPPLPREQQRARRDALLAASRTQAGG
;
A
#
# COMPACT_ATOMS: atom_id res chain seq x y z
N MET A 1 35.97 -8.07 7.62
CA MET A 1 35.68 -9.24 8.48
C MET A 1 34.78 -10.25 7.77
N VAL A 2 33.62 -9.85 7.22
CA VAL A 2 32.68 -10.73 6.49
C VAL A 2 33.29 -11.40 5.25
N VAL A 3 34.06 -10.67 4.44
CA VAL A 3 34.71 -11.22 3.24
C VAL A 3 35.63 -12.40 3.60
N ARG A 4 36.44 -12.25 4.66
CA ARG A 4 37.36 -13.31 5.12
C ARG A 4 36.60 -14.52 5.66
N PHE A 5 35.51 -14.29 6.39
CA PHE A 5 34.61 -15.37 6.82
C PHE A 5 34.05 -16.16 5.63
N LEU A 6 33.52 -15.48 4.61
CA LEU A 6 32.97 -16.16 3.43
C LEU A 6 34.04 -16.94 2.66
N PHE A 7 35.28 -16.43 2.58
CA PHE A 7 36.38 -17.18 1.99
C PHE A 7 36.72 -18.45 2.77
N TYR A 8 36.69 -18.42 4.10
CA TYR A 8 36.93 -19.60 4.92
C TYR A 8 35.80 -20.63 4.80
N VAL A 9 34.54 -20.20 4.81
CA VAL A 9 33.40 -21.09 4.54
C VAL A 9 33.52 -21.71 3.15
N ALA A 10 33.87 -20.92 2.13
CA ALA A 10 34.06 -21.44 0.78
C ALA A 10 35.24 -22.41 0.67
N GLU A 11 36.33 -22.18 1.40
CA GLU A 11 37.47 -23.11 1.46
C GLU A 11 37.09 -24.43 2.13
N GLU A 12 36.40 -24.38 3.26
CA GLU A 12 35.92 -25.59 3.94
C GLU A 12 34.97 -26.39 3.05
N VAL A 13 34.06 -25.73 2.34
CA VAL A 13 33.18 -26.37 1.34
C VAL A 13 34.02 -27.05 0.25
N ARG A 14 35.06 -26.41 -0.29
CA ARG A 14 35.94 -27.04 -1.29
C ARG A 14 36.66 -28.27 -0.74
N GLN A 15 37.15 -28.20 0.50
CA GLN A 15 37.81 -29.32 1.17
C GLN A 15 36.85 -30.50 1.36
N ILE A 16 35.60 -30.25 1.75
CA ILE A 16 34.55 -31.26 1.88
C ILE A 16 34.17 -31.85 0.50
N LEU A 17 34.02 -31.01 -0.54
CA LEU A 17 33.76 -31.49 -1.91
C LEU A 17 34.87 -32.43 -2.37
N ALA A 18 36.13 -32.03 -2.18
CA ALA A 18 37.28 -32.82 -2.54
C ALA A 18 37.35 -34.16 -1.79
N SER A 19 36.98 -34.20 -0.50
CA SER A 19 36.97 -35.45 0.28
C SER A 19 35.91 -36.45 -0.20
N MET A 20 34.82 -35.97 -0.83
CA MET A 20 33.80 -36.80 -1.47
C MET A 20 34.09 -37.08 -2.97
N GLY A 21 35.18 -36.55 -3.52
CA GLY A 21 35.55 -36.69 -4.94
C GLY A 21 34.74 -35.80 -5.90
N ALA A 22 33.98 -34.83 -5.39
CA ALA A 22 33.23 -33.87 -6.18
C ALA A 22 34.09 -32.63 -6.52
N ARG A 23 33.89 -32.05 -7.70
CA ARG A 23 34.65 -30.86 -8.16
C ARG A 23 33.86 -29.57 -8.06
N SER A 24 32.55 -29.67 -7.83
CA SER A 24 31.62 -28.53 -7.82
C SER A 24 30.44 -28.80 -6.89
N LEU A 25 29.73 -27.73 -6.49
CA LEU A 25 28.49 -27.88 -5.70
C LEU A 25 27.39 -28.55 -6.54
N GLU A 26 27.33 -28.26 -7.85
CA GLU A 26 26.36 -28.79 -8.79
C GLU A 26 26.37 -30.33 -8.83
N GLU A 27 27.53 -30.96 -8.64
CA GLU A 27 27.67 -32.43 -8.61
C GLU A 27 27.01 -33.09 -7.39
N ILE A 28 26.85 -32.35 -6.28
CA ILE A 28 26.33 -32.87 -5.02
C ILE A 28 24.93 -32.35 -4.66
N ILE A 29 24.43 -31.32 -5.35
CA ILE A 29 23.06 -30.83 -5.14
C ILE A 29 22.06 -31.94 -5.42
N GLY A 30 21.16 -32.20 -4.45
CA GLY A 30 20.12 -33.23 -4.58
C GLY A 30 20.64 -34.67 -4.57
N ARG A 31 21.82 -34.92 -3.98
CA ARG A 31 22.42 -36.26 -3.77
C ARG A 31 22.28 -36.73 -2.32
N PRO A 32 21.07 -37.14 -1.88
CA PRO A 32 20.88 -37.65 -0.51
C PRO A 32 21.65 -38.94 -0.24
N ASP A 33 22.17 -39.58 -1.29
CA ASP A 33 23.00 -40.76 -1.20
C ASP A 33 24.44 -40.55 -0.72
N LEU A 34 24.89 -39.30 -0.70
CA LEU A 34 26.14 -38.93 -0.06
C LEU A 34 25.97 -38.76 1.46
N LEU A 35 24.77 -39.01 1.99
CA LEU A 35 24.42 -38.85 3.39
C LEU A 35 23.88 -40.16 3.95
N GLU A 36 24.23 -40.45 5.20
CA GLU A 36 23.68 -41.55 5.97
C GLU A 36 23.36 -41.10 7.40
N GLN A 37 22.36 -41.73 8.00
CA GLN A 37 22.04 -41.48 9.40
C GLN A 37 23.03 -42.25 10.29
N VAL A 38 23.86 -41.51 11.02
CA VAL A 38 24.77 -42.11 12.01
C VAL A 38 23.98 -42.52 13.25
N PRO A 39 24.02 -43.80 13.67
CA PRO A 39 23.39 -44.22 14.91
C PRO A 39 24.10 -43.59 16.11
N VAL A 40 23.34 -43.14 17.10
CA VAL A 40 23.87 -42.62 18.37
C VAL A 40 23.46 -43.59 19.49
N PRO A 41 24.34 -44.54 19.85
CA PRO A 41 24.08 -45.45 20.96
C PRO A 41 23.81 -44.68 22.25
N ASP A 42 23.00 -45.26 23.13
CA ASP A 42 22.73 -44.75 24.49
C ASP A 42 22.01 -43.40 24.58
N HIS A 43 21.52 -42.85 23.46
CA HIS A 43 20.72 -41.62 23.47
C HIS A 43 19.23 -41.90 23.15
N PRO A 44 18.37 -42.05 24.18
CA PRO A 44 17.00 -42.56 24.02
C PRO A 44 16.11 -41.72 23.12
N LYS A 45 16.37 -40.41 23.00
CA LYS A 45 15.65 -39.53 22.08
C LYS A 45 16.17 -39.58 20.65
N ALA A 46 17.48 -39.84 20.45
CA ALA A 46 18.05 -39.86 19.10
C ALA A 46 17.58 -41.09 18.32
N ALA A 47 17.37 -42.20 19.04
CA ALA A 47 16.80 -43.43 18.51
C ALA A 47 15.36 -43.27 17.98
N THR A 48 14.68 -42.15 18.26
CA THR A 48 13.31 -41.88 17.79
C THR A 48 13.25 -41.13 16.46
N VAL A 49 14.39 -40.64 15.96
CA VAL A 49 14.44 -39.81 14.75
C VAL A 49 14.56 -40.72 13.52
N ASP A 50 13.57 -40.64 12.63
CA ASP A 50 13.59 -41.28 11.31
C ASP A 50 13.90 -40.26 10.21
N LEU A 51 15.11 -40.35 9.62
CA LEU A 51 15.54 -39.48 8.52
C LEU A 51 15.18 -40.02 7.13
N SER A 52 14.45 -41.14 7.02
CA SER A 52 14.11 -41.79 5.74
C SER A 52 13.46 -40.83 4.74
N ARG A 53 12.65 -39.87 5.22
CA ARG A 53 11.99 -38.87 4.37
C ARG A 53 12.96 -37.82 3.79
N VAL A 54 14.02 -37.50 4.53
CA VAL A 54 15.06 -36.53 4.10
C VAL A 54 16.07 -37.22 3.17
N LEU A 55 16.40 -38.48 3.44
CA LEU A 55 17.36 -39.27 2.66
C LEU A 55 16.73 -39.95 1.42
N ARG A 56 15.43 -39.74 1.17
CA ARG A 56 14.71 -40.38 0.07
C ARG A 56 15.21 -39.88 -1.29
N ARG A 57 15.66 -40.82 -2.14
CA ARG A 57 15.85 -40.56 -3.57
C ARG A 57 14.49 -40.55 -4.30
N VAL A 58 14.01 -39.36 -4.67
CA VAL A 58 12.73 -39.21 -5.41
C VAL A 58 12.84 -39.62 -6.88
N ASP A 59 14.04 -39.47 -7.46
CA ASP A 59 14.39 -39.95 -8.80
C ASP A 59 15.66 -40.83 -8.70
N PRO A 60 15.50 -42.13 -8.39
CA PRO A 60 16.60 -43.07 -8.25
C PRO A 60 17.36 -43.30 -9.56
N GLU A 61 16.65 -43.21 -10.70
CA GLU A 61 17.19 -43.47 -12.04
C GLU A 61 17.91 -42.23 -12.61
N GLY A 62 17.66 -41.05 -12.04
CA GLY A 62 18.42 -39.83 -12.33
C GLY A 62 18.08 -39.20 -13.68
N HIS A 63 16.86 -39.42 -14.17
CA HIS A 63 16.39 -38.90 -15.45
C HIS A 63 16.10 -37.40 -15.42
N ARG A 64 15.93 -36.81 -14.24
CA ARG A 64 15.65 -35.38 -14.04
C ARG A 64 16.90 -34.62 -13.57
N PRO A 65 17.06 -33.35 -13.99
CA PRO A 65 18.06 -32.46 -13.42
C PRO A 65 17.89 -32.33 -11.89
N ARG A 66 19.00 -32.41 -11.15
CA ARG A 66 19.00 -32.27 -9.68
C ARG A 66 19.15 -30.83 -9.20
N TYR A 67 19.57 -29.93 -10.08
CA TYR A 67 19.71 -28.50 -9.85
C TYR A 67 18.94 -27.71 -10.93
N CYS A 68 18.72 -26.42 -10.67
CA CYS A 68 18.01 -25.56 -11.63
C CYS A 68 18.83 -25.40 -12.92
N VAL A 69 18.33 -25.94 -14.02
CA VAL A 69 18.94 -25.82 -15.35
C VAL A 69 18.22 -24.79 -16.23
N GLN A 70 17.12 -24.23 -15.75
CA GLN A 70 16.41 -23.18 -16.46
C GLN A 70 17.13 -21.85 -16.22
N PRO A 71 17.43 -21.07 -17.28
CA PRO A 71 17.87 -19.70 -17.11
C PRO A 71 16.88 -18.96 -16.22
N GLY A 72 17.38 -18.13 -15.29
CA GLY A 72 16.56 -17.29 -14.42
C GLY A 72 15.82 -16.20 -15.19
N GLY A 73 14.89 -16.57 -16.05
CA GLY A 73 13.93 -15.67 -16.67
C GLY A 73 12.77 -15.43 -15.70
N ARG A 74 12.31 -14.18 -15.60
CA ARG A 74 10.95 -13.94 -15.11
C ARG A 74 10.01 -14.81 -15.95
N GLN A 75 9.16 -15.61 -15.32
CA GLN A 75 8.06 -16.29 -16.02
C GLN A 75 7.35 -15.26 -16.89
N ALA A 76 7.04 -15.63 -18.14
CA ALA A 76 6.23 -14.80 -19.01
C ALA A 76 4.88 -14.57 -18.34
N VAL A 77 4.64 -13.34 -17.91
CA VAL A 77 3.34 -12.88 -17.44
C VAL A 77 2.64 -12.24 -18.63
N ASP A 78 1.32 -12.37 -18.72
CA ASP A 78 0.54 -11.62 -19.69
C ASP A 78 0.90 -10.12 -19.62
N PRO A 79 1.05 -9.45 -20.77
CA PRO A 79 1.45 -8.05 -20.79
C PRO A 79 0.44 -7.20 -19.99
N PRO A 80 0.89 -6.45 -18.98
CA PRO A 80 0.01 -5.61 -18.18
C PRO A 80 -0.50 -4.42 -19.01
N LEU A 81 -1.62 -3.81 -18.59
CA LEU A 81 -2.15 -2.59 -19.21
C LEU A 81 -1.11 -1.46 -19.25
N ASP A 82 -0.19 -1.41 -18.27
CA ASP A 82 0.90 -0.45 -18.25
C ASP A 82 1.80 -0.51 -19.48
N ASP A 83 1.89 -1.64 -20.19
CA ASP A 83 2.69 -1.77 -21.41
C ASP A 83 2.05 -0.99 -22.56
N GLU A 84 0.72 -0.88 -22.58
CA GLU A 84 -0.02 -0.03 -23.51
C GLU A 84 0.03 1.45 -23.10
N LEU A 85 0.13 1.73 -21.80
CA LEU A 85 0.21 3.10 -21.27
C LEU A 85 1.62 3.70 -21.41
N MET A 86 2.67 2.88 -21.33
CA MET A 86 4.06 3.34 -21.31
C MET A 86 4.44 4.24 -22.51
N PRO A 87 4.07 3.91 -23.76
CA PRO A 87 4.31 4.81 -24.90
C PRO A 87 3.61 6.17 -24.77
N LEU A 88 2.43 6.21 -24.14
CA LEU A 88 1.63 7.42 -23.98
C LEU A 88 2.22 8.36 -22.92
N VAL A 89 2.84 7.80 -21.88
CA VAL A 89 3.46 8.59 -20.79
C VAL A 89 4.92 8.94 -21.06
N ARG A 90 5.53 8.33 -22.07
CA ARG A 90 6.93 8.56 -22.46
C ARG A 90 7.28 10.05 -22.66
N PRO A 91 6.43 10.91 -23.27
CA PRO A 91 6.74 12.33 -23.40
C PRO A 91 6.99 13.01 -22.05
N ALA A 92 6.16 12.73 -21.04
CA ALA A 92 6.36 13.28 -19.69
C ALA A 92 7.64 12.74 -19.02
N LEU A 93 7.93 11.45 -19.20
CA LEU A 93 9.18 10.82 -18.73
C LEU A 93 10.45 11.33 -19.44
N GLU A 94 10.30 12.09 -20.53
CA GLU A 94 11.39 12.70 -21.29
C GLU A 94 11.41 14.23 -21.12
N GLY A 95 10.57 14.78 -20.25
CA GLY A 95 10.48 16.23 -20.00
C GLY A 95 9.84 17.02 -21.15
N LYS A 96 9.07 16.37 -22.03
CA LYS A 96 8.42 17.00 -23.19
C LYS A 96 7.04 17.59 -22.90
N GLY A 97 6.70 17.75 -21.62
CA GLY A 97 5.43 18.30 -21.14
C GLY A 97 4.48 17.27 -20.52
N PRO A 98 3.39 17.73 -19.90
CA PRO A 98 2.43 16.88 -19.19
C PRO A 98 1.58 16.06 -20.17
N VAL A 99 1.07 14.91 -19.70
CA VAL A 99 0.26 13.98 -20.50
C VAL A 99 -1.00 13.53 -19.74
N VAL A 100 -2.12 13.41 -20.46
CA VAL A 100 -3.43 13.04 -19.89
C VAL A 100 -4.12 11.92 -20.69
N PRO A 101 -3.57 10.71 -20.76
CA PRO A 101 -4.20 9.63 -21.51
C PRO A 101 -5.44 9.06 -20.80
N GLU A 102 -6.44 8.67 -21.59
CA GLU A 102 -7.67 8.04 -21.10
C GLU A 102 -7.79 6.60 -21.59
N ARG A 103 -8.18 5.64 -20.73
CA ARG A 103 -8.36 4.22 -21.10
C ARG A 103 -9.50 3.55 -20.34
N GLY A 104 -10.11 2.54 -20.97
CA GLY A 104 -11.01 1.63 -20.27
C GLY A 104 -10.24 0.69 -19.33
N ILE A 105 -10.82 0.37 -18.18
CA ILE A 105 -10.21 -0.55 -17.21
C ILE A 105 -11.19 -1.67 -16.82
N ARG A 106 -10.64 -2.88 -16.61
CA ARG A 106 -11.38 -4.09 -16.21
C ARG A 106 -10.67 -4.74 -15.04
N ASN A 107 -11.38 -5.56 -14.27
CA ASN A 107 -10.86 -6.21 -13.06
C ASN A 107 -9.65 -7.13 -13.30
N VAL A 108 -9.45 -7.58 -14.55
CA VAL A 108 -8.26 -8.33 -14.98
C VAL A 108 -7.00 -7.46 -15.08
N HIS A 109 -7.15 -6.14 -15.25
CA HIS A 109 -6.04 -5.19 -15.26
C HIS A 109 -5.62 -4.88 -13.83
N ARG A 110 -4.59 -5.60 -13.36
CA ARG A 110 -4.02 -5.50 -12.01
C ARG A 110 -2.79 -4.61 -12.00
N ALA A 111 -2.50 -4.02 -10.84
CA ALA A 111 -1.31 -3.19 -10.60
C ALA A 111 -1.13 -2.03 -11.60
N VAL A 112 -2.24 -1.50 -12.13
CA VAL A 112 -2.19 -0.40 -13.11
C VAL A 112 -1.53 0.83 -12.50
N GLY A 113 -0.55 1.38 -13.19
CA GLY A 113 0.30 2.50 -12.77
C GLY A 113 1.62 2.06 -12.11
N ALA A 114 1.74 0.83 -11.62
CA ALA A 114 2.92 0.41 -10.86
C ALA A 114 4.20 0.34 -11.71
N ARG A 115 4.09 -0.04 -13.00
CA ARG A 115 5.25 -0.09 -13.90
C ARG A 115 5.69 1.33 -14.27
N ILE A 116 4.73 2.24 -14.45
CA ILE A 116 5.00 3.66 -14.71
C ILE A 116 5.69 4.29 -13.49
N ALA A 117 5.19 4.03 -12.27
CA ALA A 117 5.81 4.49 -11.03
C ALA A 117 7.24 3.94 -10.88
N GLY A 118 7.45 2.65 -11.21
CA GLY A 118 8.78 2.04 -11.22
C GLY A 118 9.74 2.70 -12.21
N GLU A 119 9.26 3.07 -13.41
CA GLU A 119 10.07 3.79 -14.40
C GLU A 119 10.43 5.22 -13.94
N ILE A 120 9.49 5.93 -13.30
CA ILE A 120 9.75 7.23 -12.69
C ILE A 120 10.81 7.10 -11.59
N ALA A 121 10.61 6.17 -10.66
CA ALA A 121 11.54 5.93 -9.56
C ALA A 121 12.94 5.53 -10.07
N TYR A 122 13.02 4.71 -11.14
CA TYR A 122 14.29 4.33 -11.75
C TYR A 122 15.06 5.53 -12.32
N ARG A 123 14.36 6.50 -12.92
CA ARG A 123 14.95 7.69 -13.55
C ARG A 123 15.22 8.84 -12.59
N TYR A 124 14.33 9.06 -11.64
CA TYR A 124 14.26 10.28 -10.83
C TYR A 124 14.35 10.02 -9.31
N GLY A 125 14.39 8.76 -8.89
CA GLY A 125 14.33 8.38 -7.47
C GLY A 125 13.02 8.80 -6.82
N ASP A 126 13.06 8.94 -5.50
CA ASP A 126 11.90 9.27 -4.65
C ASP A 126 11.33 10.66 -4.90
N VAL A 127 12.11 11.57 -5.49
CA VAL A 127 11.66 12.92 -5.86
C VAL A 127 10.56 12.87 -6.94
N GLY A 128 10.60 11.86 -7.80
CA GLY A 128 9.62 11.68 -8.87
C GLY A 128 9.64 12.79 -9.91
N LEU A 129 8.48 13.07 -10.50
CA LEU A 129 8.28 14.13 -11.47
C LEU A 129 7.58 15.35 -10.84
N PRO A 130 7.65 16.53 -11.46
CA PRO A 130 6.81 17.66 -11.08
C PRO A 130 5.33 17.27 -11.07
N GLU A 131 4.57 17.80 -10.12
CA GLU A 131 3.13 17.52 -10.01
C GLU A 131 2.39 17.82 -11.32
N GLY A 132 1.43 16.97 -11.68
CA GLY A 132 0.65 17.10 -12.92
C GLY A 132 1.38 16.65 -14.18
N SER A 133 2.58 16.07 -14.08
CA SER A 133 3.31 15.55 -15.25
C SER A 133 2.55 14.41 -15.95
N ILE A 134 1.93 13.51 -15.19
CA ILE A 134 1.19 12.37 -15.74
C ILE A 134 -0.17 12.27 -15.03
N GLU A 135 -1.27 12.46 -15.77
CA GLU A 135 -2.63 12.18 -15.27
C GLU A 135 -3.26 11.04 -16.08
N LEU A 136 -3.42 9.87 -15.48
CA LEU A 136 -4.04 8.71 -16.13
C LEU A 136 -5.52 8.65 -15.77
N ARG A 137 -6.40 8.72 -16.77
CA ARG A 137 -7.85 8.65 -16.56
C ARG A 137 -8.41 7.30 -16.98
N PHE A 138 -9.22 6.71 -16.11
CA PHE A 138 -9.78 5.39 -16.30
C PHE A 138 -11.30 5.40 -16.12
N ARG A 139 -11.97 4.55 -16.90
CA ARG A 139 -13.40 4.24 -16.73
C ARG A 139 -13.62 2.73 -16.67
N GLY A 140 -14.30 2.25 -15.64
CA GLY A 140 -14.63 0.84 -15.46
C GLY A 140 -14.30 0.31 -14.06
N SER A 141 -13.95 -0.98 -13.96
CA SER A 141 -13.65 -1.65 -12.69
C SER A 141 -12.17 -1.98 -12.64
N ALA A 142 -11.41 -1.39 -11.72
CA ALA A 142 -9.98 -1.64 -11.60
C ALA A 142 -9.69 -2.94 -10.84
N GLY A 143 -8.73 -3.72 -11.35
CA GLY A 143 -8.26 -4.92 -10.66
C GLY A 143 -7.48 -4.61 -9.38
N GLN A 144 -6.99 -5.67 -8.74
CA GLN A 144 -6.20 -5.53 -7.51
C GLN A 144 -4.98 -4.63 -7.69
N SER A 145 -4.61 -3.91 -6.63
CA SER A 145 -3.40 -3.07 -6.57
C SER A 145 -3.41 -1.86 -7.52
N PHE A 146 -4.58 -1.31 -7.85
CA PHE A 146 -4.68 -0.06 -8.62
C PHE A 146 -3.88 1.08 -7.95
N GLY A 147 -3.01 1.75 -8.69
CA GLY A 147 -2.16 2.82 -8.16
C GLY A 147 -1.12 2.35 -7.12
N ALA A 148 -0.77 1.06 -7.10
CA ALA A 148 0.29 0.57 -6.23
C ALA A 148 1.62 1.28 -6.51
N PHE A 149 2.32 1.65 -5.45
CA PHE A 149 3.59 2.38 -5.48
C PHE A 149 3.54 3.73 -6.21
N CYS A 150 2.35 4.34 -6.35
CA CYS A 150 2.21 5.67 -6.93
C CYS A 150 3.22 6.65 -6.30
N ILE A 151 3.83 7.49 -7.14
CA ILE A 151 4.94 8.39 -6.81
C ILE A 151 4.62 9.80 -7.29
N GLU A 152 5.34 10.79 -6.76
CA GLU A 152 5.12 12.20 -7.10
C GLU A 152 5.20 12.46 -8.62
N GLY A 153 4.30 13.32 -9.09
CA GLY A 153 4.11 13.62 -10.52
C GLY A 153 3.09 12.73 -11.24
N MET A 154 2.59 11.68 -10.58
CA MET A 154 1.48 10.87 -11.07
C MET A 154 0.15 11.25 -10.42
N ARG A 155 -0.90 11.34 -11.24
CA ARG A 155 -2.29 11.31 -10.81
C ARG A 155 -3.04 10.19 -11.52
N LEU A 156 -3.79 9.38 -10.78
CA LEU A 156 -4.71 8.40 -11.37
C LEU A 156 -6.14 8.76 -11.00
N VAL A 157 -7.00 8.92 -12.01
CA VAL A 157 -8.43 9.21 -11.82
C VAL A 157 -9.23 8.04 -12.34
N LEU A 158 -10.03 7.42 -11.48
CA LEU A 158 -10.89 6.30 -11.81
C LEU A 158 -12.36 6.69 -11.65
N VAL A 159 -13.09 6.66 -12.76
CA VAL A 159 -14.55 6.74 -12.77
C VAL A 159 -15.11 5.32 -12.81
N GLY A 160 -15.58 4.84 -11.66
CA GLY A 160 -16.04 3.47 -11.46
C GLY A 160 -15.70 2.96 -10.06
N GLU A 161 -15.14 1.76 -9.97
CA GLU A 161 -14.81 1.07 -8.70
C GLU A 161 -13.46 0.35 -8.79
N ALA A 162 -12.86 0.02 -7.65
CA ALA A 162 -11.61 -0.73 -7.59
C ALA A 162 -11.67 -1.89 -6.59
N ASN A 163 -10.91 -2.95 -6.89
CA ASN A 163 -10.75 -4.10 -6.00
C ASN A 163 -9.77 -3.81 -4.85
N ASP A 164 -9.27 -4.85 -4.18
CA ASP A 164 -8.35 -4.73 -3.04
C ASP A 164 -7.03 -4.02 -3.37
N TYR A 165 -6.36 -3.53 -2.31
CA TYR A 165 -4.99 -3.01 -2.34
C TYR A 165 -4.79 -1.73 -3.15
N VAL A 166 -5.84 -0.93 -3.35
CA VAL A 166 -5.70 0.41 -3.93
C VAL A 166 -4.60 1.18 -3.19
N CYS A 167 -3.68 1.77 -3.94
CA CYS A 167 -2.55 2.53 -3.40
C CYS A 167 -1.65 1.76 -2.43
N LYS A 168 -1.52 0.43 -2.58
CA LYS A 168 -0.56 -0.38 -1.83
C LYS A 168 0.85 0.20 -1.97
N GLY A 169 1.51 0.48 -0.85
CA GLY A 169 2.86 1.04 -0.83
C GLY A 169 3.01 2.39 -1.53
N MET A 170 1.94 3.18 -1.64
CA MET A 170 2.00 4.53 -2.21
C MET A 170 3.08 5.39 -1.52
N HIS A 171 3.89 6.08 -2.32
CA HIS A 171 4.97 6.96 -1.88
C HIS A 171 4.63 8.44 -2.07
N GLY A 172 3.92 8.78 -3.15
CA GLY A 172 3.59 10.14 -3.53
C GLY A 172 2.45 10.18 -4.54
N GLY A 173 2.22 11.35 -5.13
CA GLY A 173 1.19 11.55 -6.14
C GLY A 173 -0.24 11.51 -5.59
N GLU A 174 -1.22 11.40 -6.48
CA GLU A 174 -2.63 11.50 -6.13
C GLU A 174 -3.49 10.44 -6.84
N VAL A 175 -4.37 9.78 -6.12
CA VAL A 175 -5.33 8.83 -6.68
C VAL A 175 -6.74 9.24 -6.30
N VAL A 176 -7.63 9.26 -7.28
CA VAL A 176 -9.02 9.66 -7.14
C VAL A 176 -9.90 8.53 -7.65
N VAL A 177 -10.85 8.08 -6.82
CA VAL A 177 -11.84 7.06 -7.20
C VAL A 177 -13.23 7.64 -6.95
N ARG A 178 -14.03 7.74 -8.00
CA ARG A 178 -15.40 8.28 -7.91
C ARG A 178 -16.37 7.46 -8.76
N PRO A 179 -17.64 7.37 -8.36
CA PRO A 179 -18.64 6.68 -9.16
C PRO A 179 -18.90 7.44 -10.48
N PRO A 180 -19.51 6.78 -11.48
CA PRO A 180 -20.04 7.49 -12.64
C PRO A 180 -21.17 8.45 -12.23
N GLU A 181 -21.29 9.59 -12.92
CA GLU A 181 -22.28 10.65 -12.63
C GLU A 181 -23.73 10.15 -12.55
N ASN A 182 -24.08 9.14 -13.36
CA ASN A 182 -25.42 8.55 -13.42
C ASN A 182 -25.55 7.26 -12.57
N ALA A 183 -24.76 7.13 -11.50
CA ALA A 183 -24.89 5.98 -10.60
C ALA A 183 -26.28 5.95 -9.97
N ALA A 184 -26.95 4.79 -10.03
CA ALA A 184 -28.29 4.60 -9.48
C ALA A 184 -28.33 4.41 -7.96
N PHE A 185 -27.19 4.60 -7.28
CA PHE A 185 -27.00 4.34 -5.85
C PHE A 185 -26.34 5.55 -5.17
N LEU A 186 -26.55 5.68 -3.86
CA LEU A 186 -25.88 6.69 -3.05
C LEU A 186 -24.40 6.30 -2.85
N PRO A 187 -23.44 7.13 -3.30
CA PRO A 187 -22.02 6.79 -3.24
C PRO A 187 -21.53 6.50 -1.82
N HIS A 188 -21.90 7.35 -0.86
CA HIS A 188 -21.51 7.23 0.55
C HIS A 188 -22.09 5.98 1.24
N GLU A 189 -23.09 5.32 0.67
CA GLU A 189 -23.64 4.07 1.20
C GLU A 189 -23.00 2.82 0.58
N SER A 190 -22.31 2.97 -0.54
CA SER A 190 -21.86 1.89 -1.41
C SER A 190 -20.35 1.67 -1.32
N VAL A 191 -19.90 0.42 -1.49
CA VAL A 191 -18.47 0.10 -1.55
C VAL A 191 -17.91 0.53 -2.91
N ILE A 192 -16.83 1.30 -2.91
CA ILE A 192 -16.14 1.76 -4.12
C ILE A 192 -14.71 1.21 -4.23
N MET A 193 -14.13 0.78 -3.10
CA MET A 193 -12.82 0.15 -3.02
C MET A 193 -12.84 -1.05 -2.09
N GLY A 194 -12.03 -2.06 -2.40
CA GLY A 194 -11.90 -3.28 -1.59
C GLY A 194 -11.12 -3.09 -0.29
N ASN A 195 -10.44 -4.15 0.12
CA ASN A 195 -9.74 -4.26 1.39
C ASN A 195 -8.28 -3.80 1.31
N THR A 196 -7.68 -3.54 2.48
CA THR A 196 -6.23 -3.34 2.64
C THR A 196 -5.69 -2.20 1.75
N VAL A 197 -6.52 -1.18 1.56
CA VAL A 197 -6.20 0.05 0.84
C VAL A 197 -5.12 0.83 1.59
N LEU A 198 -4.19 1.45 0.87
CA LEU A 198 -3.03 2.19 1.41
C LEU A 198 -2.09 1.34 2.28
N TYR A 199 -2.05 0.02 2.05
CA TYR A 199 -1.18 -0.87 2.83
C TYR A 199 0.28 -0.40 2.82
N GLY A 200 0.76 0.01 4.00
CA GLY A 200 2.15 0.43 4.18
C GLY A 200 2.52 1.77 3.52
N ALA A 201 1.55 2.62 3.15
CA ALA A 201 1.84 3.82 2.37
C ALA A 201 2.78 4.80 3.10
N THR A 202 3.78 5.35 2.41
CA THR A 202 4.78 6.30 2.94
C THR A 202 4.70 7.68 2.26
N GLY A 203 3.54 8.03 1.70
CA GLY A 203 3.18 9.37 1.26
C GLY A 203 2.04 9.36 0.25
N GLY A 204 1.80 10.48 -0.42
CA GLY A 204 0.75 10.60 -1.44
C GLY A 204 -0.66 10.84 -0.89
N ARG A 205 -1.62 10.93 -1.82
CA ARG A 205 -2.99 11.39 -1.57
C ARG A 205 -4.01 10.42 -2.19
N LEU A 206 -5.02 10.00 -1.43
CA LEU A 206 -6.13 9.16 -1.94
C LEU A 206 -7.49 9.76 -1.58
N PHE A 207 -8.33 10.02 -2.59
CA PHE A 207 -9.69 10.52 -2.41
C PHE A 207 -10.69 9.56 -3.04
N ALA A 208 -11.62 9.02 -2.25
CA ALA A 208 -12.57 8.01 -2.70
C ALA A 208 -14.01 8.33 -2.30
N ALA A 209 -14.87 8.58 -3.29
CA ALA A 209 -16.28 8.90 -3.07
C ALA A 209 -17.13 7.63 -2.89
N GLY A 210 -16.92 6.96 -1.77
CA GLY A 210 -17.65 5.77 -1.35
C GLY A 210 -16.92 5.04 -0.21
N LYS A 211 -17.43 3.88 0.19
CA LYS A 211 -16.86 3.08 1.29
C LYS A 211 -15.68 2.24 0.81
N ALA A 212 -14.68 2.11 1.67
CA ALA A 212 -13.65 1.10 1.58
C ALA A 212 -14.01 -0.15 2.41
N GLY A 213 -13.45 -1.29 2.04
CA GLY A 213 -13.56 -2.53 2.80
C GLY A 213 -12.76 -2.53 4.11
N GLU A 214 -12.39 -3.73 4.55
CA GLU A 214 -11.63 -3.96 5.79
C GLU A 214 -10.18 -3.50 5.67
N ARG A 215 -9.55 -3.23 6.82
CA ARG A 215 -8.13 -2.84 6.94
C ARG A 215 -7.76 -1.63 6.09
N PHE A 216 -8.69 -0.68 5.96
CA PHE A 216 -8.41 0.59 5.32
C PHE A 216 -7.27 1.32 6.05
N ALA A 217 -6.28 1.82 5.30
CA ALA A 217 -5.09 2.51 5.81
C ALA A 217 -4.23 1.67 6.78
N VAL A 218 -4.24 0.35 6.63
CA VAL A 218 -3.39 -0.54 7.45
C VAL A 218 -1.91 -0.24 7.23
N ARG A 219 -1.16 -0.04 8.30
CA ARG A 219 0.26 0.38 8.27
C ARG A 219 0.53 1.68 7.51
N ASN A 220 -0.47 2.54 7.32
CA ASN A 220 -0.24 3.85 6.72
C ASN A 220 0.79 4.62 7.57
N SER A 221 1.83 5.11 6.90
CA SER A 221 3.00 5.75 7.49
C SER A 221 3.21 7.18 6.97
N GLY A 222 2.36 7.66 6.05
CA GLY A 222 2.52 9.01 5.49
C GLY A 222 1.44 9.49 4.52
N ALA A 223 0.54 8.64 4.03
CA ALA A 223 -0.49 9.03 3.08
C ALA A 223 -1.62 9.83 3.72
N TRP A 224 -2.19 10.75 2.95
CA TRP A 224 -3.35 11.55 3.32
C TRP A 224 -4.56 11.08 2.53
N THR A 225 -5.69 10.87 3.18
CA THR A 225 -6.85 10.27 2.50
C THR A 225 -8.19 10.70 3.05
N VAL A 226 -9.19 10.71 2.16
CA VAL A 226 -10.61 10.87 2.49
C VAL A 226 -11.41 9.75 1.85
N VAL A 227 -12.25 9.10 2.66
CA VAL A 227 -13.17 8.02 2.26
C VAL A 227 -14.53 8.23 2.93
N GLU A 228 -15.60 7.66 2.38
CA GLU A 228 -16.97 7.88 2.87
C GLU A 228 -17.49 6.74 3.78
N GLY A 229 -16.59 5.84 4.17
CA GLY A 229 -16.81 4.81 5.16
C GLY A 229 -15.70 3.76 5.08
N ALA A 230 -15.54 2.99 6.14
CA ALA A 230 -14.52 1.95 6.21
C ALA A 230 -15.04 0.71 6.96
N GLY A 231 -14.59 -0.47 6.56
CA GLY A 231 -14.88 -1.72 7.26
C GLY A 231 -14.15 -1.87 8.60
N ASP A 232 -14.08 -3.11 9.09
CA ASP A 232 -13.36 -3.45 10.33
C ASP A 232 -11.84 -3.19 10.17
N HIS A 233 -11.14 -2.93 11.28
CA HIS A 233 -9.69 -2.71 11.35
C HIS A 233 -9.19 -1.45 10.60
N CYS A 234 -10.01 -0.40 10.50
CA CYS A 234 -9.58 0.88 9.96
C CYS A 234 -8.38 1.45 10.76
N CYS A 235 -7.35 1.94 10.05
CA CYS A 235 -6.11 2.49 10.60
C CYS A 235 -5.29 1.50 11.46
N GLU A 236 -5.46 0.19 11.27
CA GLU A 236 -4.69 -0.82 12.00
C GLU A 236 -3.18 -0.66 11.73
N TYR A 237 -2.36 -0.65 12.79
CA TYR A 237 -0.90 -0.44 12.73
C TYR A 237 -0.45 0.87 12.03
N MET A 238 -1.31 1.88 11.92
CA MET A 238 -0.95 3.18 11.34
C MET A 238 0.12 3.87 12.19
N THR A 239 1.16 4.39 11.54
CA THR A 239 2.31 5.07 12.16
C THR A 239 2.50 6.51 11.65
N GLY A 240 1.71 6.96 10.67
CA GLY A 240 1.78 8.31 10.12
C GLY A 240 0.72 8.56 9.04
N GLY A 241 0.61 9.81 8.61
CA GLY A 241 -0.41 10.25 7.65
C GLY A 241 -1.68 10.79 8.33
N VAL A 242 -2.66 11.15 7.49
CA VAL A 242 -3.95 11.71 7.93
C VAL A 242 -5.09 10.97 7.23
N VAL A 243 -6.04 10.45 7.99
CA VAL A 243 -7.19 9.69 7.46
C VAL A 243 -8.48 10.41 7.83
N VAL A 244 -9.34 10.71 6.86
CA VAL A 244 -10.69 11.23 7.08
C VAL A 244 -11.72 10.20 6.62
N VAL A 245 -12.66 9.87 7.49
CA VAL A 245 -13.80 8.98 7.20
C VAL A 245 -15.09 9.76 7.36
N LEU A 246 -15.78 10.03 6.24
CA LEU A 246 -17.02 10.81 6.17
C LEU A 246 -18.30 9.98 6.40
N GLY A 247 -18.16 8.79 6.97
CA GLY A 247 -19.29 7.89 7.20
C GLY A 247 -18.94 6.79 8.21
N PRO A 248 -19.71 5.68 8.23
CA PRO A 248 -19.56 4.66 9.26
C PRO A 248 -18.21 3.94 9.17
N THR A 249 -17.70 3.57 10.34
CA THR A 249 -16.51 2.72 10.50
C THR A 249 -16.89 1.34 11.04
N GLY A 250 -16.06 0.34 10.80
CA GLY A 250 -16.16 -0.98 11.42
C GLY A 250 -15.50 -1.07 12.80
N ARG A 251 -15.45 -2.28 13.36
CA ARG A 251 -14.86 -2.60 14.66
C ARG A 251 -13.33 -2.55 14.64
N ASN A 252 -12.74 -2.49 15.83
CA ASN A 252 -11.29 -2.54 16.05
C ASN A 252 -10.52 -1.41 15.33
N PHE A 253 -11.13 -0.23 15.22
CA PHE A 253 -10.50 0.96 14.64
C PHE A 253 -9.27 1.33 15.46
N GLY A 254 -8.13 1.56 14.80
CA GLY A 254 -6.91 2.06 15.43
C GLY A 254 -6.14 1.02 16.26
N ALA A 255 -6.45 -0.28 16.12
CA ALA A 255 -5.65 -1.34 16.74
C ALA A 255 -4.18 -1.24 16.32
N GLY A 256 -3.27 -1.18 17.30
CA GLY A 256 -1.84 -1.06 17.02
C GLY A 256 -1.41 0.28 16.40
N MET A 257 -2.30 1.27 16.31
CA MET A 257 -1.98 2.59 15.75
C MET A 257 -1.07 3.37 16.70
N SER A 258 0.18 3.56 16.28
CA SER A 258 1.23 4.22 17.06
C SER A 258 1.62 5.59 16.50
N GLY A 259 1.01 6.05 15.41
CA GLY A 259 1.29 7.36 14.83
C GLY A 259 0.22 7.82 13.83
N GLY A 260 0.24 9.11 13.49
CA GLY A 260 -0.71 9.71 12.56
C GLY A 260 -2.00 10.21 13.21
N MET A 261 -2.92 10.69 12.37
CA MET A 261 -4.17 11.31 12.78
C MET A 261 -5.34 10.74 11.98
N ALA A 262 -6.44 10.43 12.64
CA ALA A 262 -7.69 10.11 11.96
C ALA A 262 -8.86 10.96 12.44
N TYR A 263 -9.73 11.35 11.52
CA TYR A 263 -10.98 12.06 11.78
C TYR A 263 -12.13 11.22 11.25
N ALA A 264 -13.01 10.77 12.14
CA ALA A 264 -14.18 9.98 11.77
C ALA A 264 -15.46 10.74 12.10
N LEU A 265 -16.38 10.80 11.14
CA LEU A 265 -17.70 11.38 11.34
C LEU A 265 -18.60 10.39 12.10
N ASP A 266 -18.85 10.67 13.38
CA ASP A 266 -19.61 9.79 14.27
C ASP A 266 -21.10 10.17 14.27
N GLN A 267 -21.84 9.74 13.24
CA GLN A 267 -23.27 10.08 13.09
C GLN A 267 -24.19 9.34 14.06
N ASP A 268 -23.81 8.14 14.50
CA ASP A 268 -24.60 7.25 15.37
C ASP A 268 -24.16 7.29 16.84
N GLY A 269 -23.09 8.05 17.16
CA GLY A 269 -22.50 8.14 18.49
C GLY A 269 -21.85 6.83 18.97
N GLN A 270 -21.58 5.88 18.06
CA GLN A 270 -21.06 4.55 18.40
C GLN A 270 -19.57 4.40 18.13
N LEU A 271 -18.86 5.42 17.61
CA LEU A 271 -17.44 5.31 17.30
C LEU A 271 -16.60 4.84 18.50
N GLN A 272 -16.88 5.34 19.71
CA GLN A 272 -16.16 4.94 20.93
C GLN A 272 -16.16 3.43 21.16
N ARG A 273 -17.25 2.72 20.79
CA ARG A 273 -17.38 1.27 20.95
C ARG A 273 -16.65 0.48 19.85
N ARG A 274 -16.36 1.14 18.74
CA ARG A 274 -15.68 0.57 17.57
C ARG A 274 -14.16 0.74 17.63
N VAL A 275 -13.67 1.71 18.39
CA VAL A 275 -12.24 1.98 18.57
C VAL A 275 -11.61 0.97 19.53
N ASN A 276 -10.41 0.49 19.18
CA ASN A 276 -9.57 -0.27 20.09
C ASN A 276 -8.84 0.71 21.04
N PRO A 277 -9.11 0.65 22.35
CA PRO A 277 -8.60 1.64 23.29
C PRO A 277 -7.15 1.41 23.75
N GLU A 278 -6.47 0.35 23.28
CA GLU A 278 -5.15 -0.04 23.78
C GLU A 278 -4.09 1.05 23.55
N MET A 279 -4.08 1.67 22.36
CA MET A 279 -3.04 2.61 21.96
C MET A 279 -3.57 3.99 21.54
N VAL A 280 -4.85 4.10 21.23
CA VAL A 280 -5.45 5.34 20.72
C VAL A 280 -6.53 5.89 21.65
N GLY A 281 -6.63 7.22 21.68
CA GLY A 281 -7.71 7.95 22.32
C GLY A 281 -8.69 8.50 21.28
N VAL A 282 -9.92 8.74 21.72
CA VAL A 282 -10.96 9.43 20.95
C VAL A 282 -11.26 10.76 21.62
N GLY A 283 -11.25 11.86 20.85
CA GLY A 283 -11.49 13.21 21.35
C GLY A 283 -12.26 14.08 20.36
N PRO A 284 -12.66 15.29 20.76
CA PRO A 284 -13.24 16.27 19.86
C PRO A 284 -12.19 16.79 18.85
N VAL A 285 -12.67 17.47 17.80
CA VAL A 285 -11.84 18.24 16.86
C VAL A 285 -11.98 19.72 17.21
N ASP A 286 -11.20 20.17 18.19
CA ASP A 286 -11.26 21.53 18.75
C ASP A 286 -9.98 22.35 18.52
N ASP A 287 -8.83 21.71 18.31
CA ASP A 287 -7.59 22.39 17.93
C ASP A 287 -7.75 23.05 16.54
N PRO A 288 -7.48 24.37 16.40
CA PRO A 288 -7.66 25.07 15.13
C PRO A 288 -6.87 24.50 13.95
N ASP A 289 -5.68 23.93 14.20
CA ASP A 289 -4.89 23.32 13.13
C ASP A 289 -5.55 21.99 12.67
N ASP A 290 -6.15 21.23 13.58
CA ASP A 290 -6.90 20.02 13.25
C ASP A 290 -8.19 20.34 12.46
N VAL A 291 -8.93 21.38 12.87
CA VAL A 291 -10.12 21.86 12.16
C VAL A 291 -9.77 22.27 10.73
N GLU A 292 -8.68 23.01 10.56
CA GLU A 292 -8.21 23.45 9.24
C GLU A 292 -7.75 22.27 8.36
N ASN A 293 -7.01 21.32 8.95
CA ASN A 293 -6.58 20.09 8.26
C ASN A 293 -7.79 19.29 7.75
N LEU A 294 -8.78 19.06 8.61
CA LEU A 294 -9.99 18.34 8.26
C LEU A 294 -10.75 19.07 7.16
N ARG A 295 -11.00 20.38 7.32
CA ARG A 295 -11.75 21.17 6.34
C ARG A 295 -11.08 21.18 4.98
N SER A 296 -9.76 21.39 4.94
CA SER A 296 -8.95 21.37 3.74
C SER A 296 -9.05 20.04 2.99
N LEU A 297 -8.98 18.92 3.72
CA LEU A 297 -9.10 17.59 3.11
C LEU A 297 -10.49 17.32 2.56
N VAL A 298 -11.55 17.71 3.28
CA VAL A 298 -12.94 17.55 2.80
C VAL A 298 -13.20 18.43 1.58
N GLN A 299 -12.67 19.67 1.56
CA GLN A 299 -12.74 20.55 0.38
C GLN A 299 -12.06 19.93 -0.83
N ARG A 300 -10.84 19.41 -0.67
CA ARG A 300 -10.11 18.74 -1.76
C ARG A 300 -10.83 17.49 -2.24
N HIS A 301 -11.36 16.69 -1.31
CA HIS A 301 -12.18 15.52 -1.63
C HIS A 301 -13.40 15.91 -2.47
N HIS A 302 -14.15 16.95 -2.07
CA HIS A 302 -15.29 17.44 -2.84
C HIS A 302 -14.90 17.94 -4.23
N GLN A 303 -13.80 18.71 -4.35
CA GLN A 303 -13.30 19.23 -5.63
C GLN A 303 -12.93 18.12 -6.62
N LEU A 304 -12.33 17.03 -6.14
CA LEU A 304 -11.84 15.95 -7.00
C LEU A 304 -12.89 14.89 -7.31
N THR A 305 -13.80 14.65 -6.38
CA THR A 305 -14.74 13.52 -6.48
C THR A 305 -16.17 13.96 -6.76
N GLU A 306 -16.48 15.25 -6.60
CA GLU A 306 -17.84 15.80 -6.65
C GLU A 306 -18.78 15.12 -5.64
N SER A 307 -18.20 14.61 -4.53
CA SER A 307 -18.93 13.90 -3.48
C SER A 307 -20.09 14.74 -2.91
N PRO A 308 -21.34 14.22 -2.96
CA PRO A 308 -22.48 14.85 -2.30
C PRO A 308 -22.31 14.94 -0.79
N MET A 309 -21.76 13.90 -0.16
CA MET A 309 -21.55 13.85 1.30
C MET A 309 -20.54 14.91 1.74
N ALA A 310 -19.43 15.06 1.01
CA ALA A 310 -18.46 16.11 1.26
C ALA A 310 -19.07 17.50 1.07
N GLY A 311 -19.88 17.68 0.03
CA GLY A 311 -20.61 18.92 -0.22
C GLY A 311 -21.55 19.29 0.94
N GLU A 312 -22.31 18.32 1.46
CA GLU A 312 -23.19 18.52 2.62
C GLU A 312 -22.40 18.90 3.88
N VAL A 313 -21.33 18.16 4.20
CA VAL A 313 -20.47 18.44 5.35
C VAL A 313 -19.90 19.86 5.27
N LEU A 314 -19.47 20.32 4.09
CA LEU A 314 -18.93 21.66 3.90
C LEU A 314 -20.00 22.74 4.00
N ALA A 315 -21.20 22.49 3.48
CA ALA A 315 -22.32 23.44 3.53
C ALA A 315 -22.85 23.62 4.96
N ARG A 316 -22.81 22.57 5.78
CA ARG A 316 -23.31 22.54 7.16
C ARG A 316 -22.18 22.35 8.18
N TRP A 317 -21.02 22.96 7.91
CA TRP A 317 -19.79 22.71 8.66
C TRP A 317 -19.94 22.83 10.18
N ASP A 318 -20.57 23.89 10.67
CA ASP A 318 -20.73 24.14 12.11
C ASP A 318 -21.63 23.09 12.79
N GLU A 319 -22.51 22.44 12.03
CA GLU A 319 -23.33 21.33 12.52
C GLU A 319 -22.58 19.99 12.52
N TYR A 320 -21.76 19.75 11.51
CA TYR A 320 -21.02 18.50 11.35
C TYR A 320 -19.75 18.45 12.19
N LEU A 321 -19.06 19.58 12.40
CA LEU A 321 -17.78 19.62 13.12
C LEU A 321 -17.86 18.98 14.53
N PRO A 322 -18.88 19.26 15.37
CA PRO A 322 -19.00 18.60 16.68
C PRO A 322 -19.22 17.07 16.62
N ARG A 323 -19.67 16.56 15.47
CA ARG A 323 -19.89 15.12 15.22
C ARG A 323 -18.61 14.42 14.76
N PHE A 324 -17.61 15.15 14.29
CA PHE A 324 -16.30 14.56 14.03
C PHE A 324 -15.59 14.21 15.33
N LYS A 325 -14.92 13.07 15.31
CA LYS A 325 -14.05 12.60 16.39
C LYS A 325 -12.64 12.42 15.87
N LYS A 326 -11.69 12.94 16.62
CA LYS A 326 -10.26 12.72 16.44
C LYS A 326 -9.89 11.40 17.09
N VAL A 327 -9.26 10.51 16.32
CA VAL A 327 -8.65 9.27 16.81
C VAL A 327 -7.15 9.36 16.58
N ALA A 328 -6.37 9.31 17.66
CA ALA A 328 -4.92 9.50 17.63
C ALA A 328 -4.25 8.69 18.74
N PRO A 329 -2.96 8.32 18.60
CA PRO A 329 -2.23 7.63 19.65
C PRO A 329 -2.24 8.41 20.96
N LEU A 330 -2.30 7.70 22.08
CA LEU A 330 -2.19 8.30 23.40
C LEU A 330 -0.79 8.90 23.58
N PRO A 331 -0.63 10.00 24.35
CA PRO A 331 0.66 10.68 24.48
C PRO A 331 1.83 9.81 24.94
N HIS A 332 1.57 8.73 25.70
CA HIS A 332 2.59 7.79 26.15
C HIS A 332 2.97 6.74 25.10
N VAL A 333 2.13 6.54 24.07
CA VAL A 333 2.40 5.67 22.92
C VAL A 333 3.26 6.41 21.91
N ALA A 334 2.86 7.63 21.56
CA ALA A 334 3.65 8.52 20.73
C ALA A 334 3.41 9.98 21.13
N PRO A 335 4.49 10.75 21.34
CA PRO A 335 4.35 12.17 21.60
C PRO A 335 3.78 12.86 20.34
N PRO A 336 2.88 13.86 20.52
CA PRO A 336 2.36 14.61 19.39
C PRO A 336 3.51 15.30 18.64
N LEU A 337 3.42 15.33 17.30
CA LEU A 337 4.37 16.05 16.47
C LEU A 337 4.36 17.55 16.83
N PRO A 338 5.50 18.26 16.76
CA PRO A 338 5.53 19.71 16.92
C PRO A 338 4.57 20.41 15.94
N ARG A 339 3.85 21.43 16.40
CA ARG A 339 2.84 22.16 15.59
C ARG A 339 3.40 22.67 14.25
N GLU A 340 4.62 23.17 14.25
CA GLU A 340 5.30 23.63 13.02
C GLU A 340 5.44 22.52 11.97
N GLN A 341 5.77 21.29 12.40
CA GLN A 341 5.87 20.15 11.49
C GLN A 341 4.50 19.73 10.97
N GLN A 342 3.46 19.80 11.80
CA GLN A 342 2.09 19.52 11.37
C GLN A 342 1.63 20.53 10.31
N ARG A 343 1.89 21.82 10.54
CA ARG A 343 1.60 22.91 9.59
C ARG A 343 2.38 22.77 8.30
N ALA A 344 3.68 22.50 8.37
CA ALA A 344 4.50 22.30 7.17
C ALA A 344 4.00 21.13 6.31
N ARG A 345 3.58 20.02 6.93
CA ARG A 345 2.99 18.88 6.21
C ARG A 345 1.65 19.23 5.57
N ARG A 346 0.79 20.00 6.26
CA ARG A 346 -0.46 20.54 5.70
C ARG A 346 -0.19 21.47 4.51
N ASP A 347 0.73 22.41 4.68
CA ASP A 347 1.00 23.42 3.67
C ASP A 347 1.60 22.78 2.41
N ALA A 348 2.42 21.73 2.56
CA ALA A 348 2.86 20.90 1.43
C ALA A 348 1.70 20.20 0.70
N LEU A 349 0.70 19.67 1.44
CA LEU A 349 -0.51 19.10 0.85
C LEU A 349 -1.35 20.15 0.10
N LEU A 350 -1.49 21.34 0.68
CA LEU A 350 -2.28 22.42 0.09
C LEU A 350 -1.58 23.11 -1.09
N ALA A 351 -0.26 23.25 -1.06
CA ALA A 351 0.53 23.82 -2.15
C ALA A 351 0.38 22.99 -3.42
N ALA A 352 0.35 21.67 -3.28
CA ALA A 352 0.09 20.73 -4.37
C ALA A 352 -1.29 20.94 -5.04
N SER A 353 -2.25 21.49 -4.29
CA SER A 353 -3.61 21.76 -4.78
C SER A 353 -3.76 23.09 -5.55
N ARG A 354 -2.83 24.06 -5.39
CA ARG A 354 -2.96 25.41 -5.97
C ARG A 354 -2.48 25.54 -7.41
N THR A 355 -1.68 24.60 -7.90
CA THR A 355 -1.11 24.62 -9.26
C THR A 355 -2.14 24.34 -10.37
N GLN A 356 -3.42 24.05 -10.02
CA GLN A 356 -4.50 23.74 -10.97
C GLN A 356 -5.64 24.76 -11.03
N ALA A 357 -5.61 25.83 -10.21
CA ALA A 357 -6.65 26.87 -10.23
C ALA A 357 -6.26 28.12 -11.06
N GLY A 358 -5.12 28.10 -11.75
CA GLY A 358 -4.55 29.25 -12.45
C GLY A 358 -4.06 28.94 -13.87
N GLY A 359 -4.88 28.23 -14.66
CA GLY A 359 -4.65 27.98 -16.08
C GLY A 359 -5.92 28.20 -16.88
#